data_AF-A0A838QEH0-F1
#
_entry.id   AF-A0A838QEH0-F1
#
_cell.length_a   1.000
_cell.length_b   1.000
_cell.length_c   1.000
_cell.angle_alpha   90.00
_cell.angle_beta   90.00
_cell.angle_gamma   90.00
#
_symmetry.space_group_name_H-M   'P 1'
#
loop_
_entity.id
_entity.type
_entity.pdbx_description
1 polymer ?
#
loop_
_entity_poly.entity_id
_entity_poly.type
_entity_poly.pdbx_seq_one_letter_code
_entity_poly.pdbx_strand_id
1 'polypeptide(L)'
;MDAFGHWLAEAEQHAKLPKLDGSLWHAYRRAWATSRKGLSVKDVAHAGGWSDTSTLISCYQQADNETLLEVMSHPKKITERAQNG
;
A
#
# COMPACT_ATOMS: atom_id res chain seq x y z
N MET A 1 5.00 -21.93 -13.14
CA MET A 1 4.14 -20.73 -13.21
C MET A 1 2.75 -21.25 -13.53
N ASP A 2 1.72 -20.87 -12.76
CA ASP A 2 0.34 -21.27 -13.05
C ASP A 2 -0.21 -20.51 -14.28
N ALA A 3 -1.39 -20.92 -14.78
CA ALA A 3 -1.99 -20.31 -15.97
C ALA A 3 -2.22 -18.80 -15.81
N PHE A 4 -2.62 -18.36 -14.61
CA PHE A 4 -2.87 -16.94 -14.34
C PHE A 4 -1.58 -16.13 -14.31
N GLY A 5 -0.52 -16.65 -13.69
CA GLY A 5 0.79 -16.04 -13.68
C GLY A 5 1.40 -15.92 -15.07
N HIS A 6 1.16 -16.89 -15.95
CA HIS A 6 1.59 -16.82 -17.35
C HIS A 6 0.93 -15.66 -18.09
N TRP A 7 -0.40 -15.57 -18.04
CA TRP A 7 -1.13 -14.49 -18.69
C TRP A 7 -0.83 -13.12 -18.10
N LEU A 8 -0.56 -13.03 -16.80
CA LEU A 8 -0.11 -11.78 -16.19
C LEU A 8 1.25 -11.34 -16.74
N ALA A 9 2.22 -12.26 -16.81
CA ALA A 9 3.54 -11.96 -17.33
C ALA A 9 3.49 -11.55 -18.81
N GLU A 10 2.65 -12.21 -19.62
CA GLU A 10 2.42 -11.80 -21.01
C GLU A 10 1.79 -10.40 -21.07
N ALA A 11 0.77 -10.13 -20.27
CA ALA A 11 0.15 -8.79 -20.21
C ALA A 11 1.16 -7.69 -19.82
N GLU A 12 2.02 -7.95 -18.83
CA GLU A 12 3.11 -7.03 -18.43
C GLU A 12 4.09 -6.76 -19.58
N GLN A 13 4.47 -7.81 -20.33
CA GLN A 13 5.35 -7.69 -21.49
C GLN A 13 4.70 -6.86 -22.61
N HIS A 14 3.44 -7.14 -22.93
CA HIS A 14 2.69 -6.40 -23.94
C HIS A 14 2.48 -4.92 -23.55
N ALA A 15 2.28 -4.66 -22.25
CA ALA A 15 2.19 -3.30 -21.70
C ALA A 15 3.55 -2.60 -21.58
N LYS A 16 4.66 -3.28 -21.90
CA LYS A 16 6.04 -2.78 -21.78
C LYS A 16 6.37 -2.29 -20.36
N LEU A 17 5.80 -2.94 -19.35
CA LEU A 17 6.06 -2.59 -17.96
C LEU A 17 7.38 -3.20 -17.50
N PRO A 18 8.17 -2.49 -16.68
CA PRO A 18 9.30 -3.10 -16.01
C PRO A 18 8.78 -4.22 -15.10
N LYS A 19 9.45 -5.37 -15.15
CA LYS A 19 9.14 -6.49 -14.26
C LYS A 19 9.30 -6.03 -12.81
N LEU A 20 8.27 -6.24 -11.99
CA LEU A 20 8.31 -5.93 -10.57
C LEU A 20 9.04 -7.04 -9.81
N ASP A 21 10.00 -6.66 -8.96
CA ASP A 21 10.77 -7.63 -8.18
C ASP A 21 9.90 -8.38 -7.16
N GLY A 22 10.12 -9.69 -7.08
CA GLY A 22 9.56 -10.53 -6.02
C GLY A 22 8.04 -10.75 -6.07
N SER A 23 7.33 -10.48 -7.17
CA SER A 23 5.89 -10.78 -7.20
C SER A 23 5.21 -10.68 -8.56
N LEU A 24 4.52 -11.76 -8.93
CA LEU A 24 3.36 -11.74 -9.85
C LEU A 24 2.21 -10.94 -9.18
N TRP A 25 1.12 -11.60 -8.83
CA TRP A 25 -0.07 -11.00 -8.25
C TRP A 25 0.16 -10.23 -6.94
N HIS A 26 1.19 -10.57 -6.17
CA HIS A 26 1.49 -9.85 -4.92
C HIS A 26 1.88 -8.39 -5.14
N ALA A 27 2.49 -8.03 -6.27
CA ALA A 27 2.82 -6.62 -6.59
C ALA A 27 1.55 -5.80 -6.70
N TYR A 28 0.59 -6.32 -7.47
CA TYR A 28 -0.70 -5.69 -7.69
C TYR A 28 -1.53 -5.61 -6.41
N ARG A 29 -1.54 -6.66 -5.58
CA ARG A 29 -2.20 -6.60 -4.27
C ARG A 29 -1.57 -5.57 -3.35
N ARG A 30 -0.24 -5.44 -3.34
CA ARG A 30 0.48 -4.40 -2.57
C ARG A 30 0.14 -2.99 -3.05
N ALA A 31 0.16 -2.78 -4.37
CA ALA A 31 -0.21 -1.50 -4.97
C ALA A 31 -1.67 -1.12 -4.63
N TRP A 32 -2.60 -2.07 -4.76
CA TRP A 32 -4.01 -1.87 -4.42
C TRP A 32 -4.21 -1.50 -2.95
N ALA A 33 -3.52 -2.19 -2.04
CA ALA A 33 -3.62 -1.96 -0.59
C ALA A 33 -3.00 -0.62 -0.20
N THR A 34 -1.84 -0.30 -0.76
CA THR A 34 -1.08 0.93 -0.47
C THR A 34 -1.84 2.16 -0.93
N SER A 35 -2.43 2.15 -2.13
CA SER A 35 -3.19 3.29 -2.65
C SER A 35 -4.46 3.61 -1.83
N ARG A 36 -4.82 2.76 -0.87
CA ARG A 36 -6.02 2.88 -0.02
C ARG A 36 -5.69 2.99 1.46
N LYS A 37 -4.42 3.13 1.85
CA LYS A 37 -4.01 3.13 3.26
C LYS A 37 -4.49 4.33 4.08
N GLY A 38 -4.95 5.39 3.42
CA GLY A 38 -5.64 6.51 4.07
C GLY A 38 -7.13 6.25 4.38
N LEU A 39 -7.70 5.14 3.91
CA LEU A 39 -9.09 4.74 4.18
C LEU A 39 -9.17 3.88 5.46
N SER A 40 -10.40 3.62 5.91
CA SER A 40 -10.69 2.70 7.01
C SER A 40 -10.00 1.34 6.81
N VAL A 41 -9.07 1.00 7.70
CA VAL A 41 -8.31 -0.26 7.63
C VAL A 41 -9.23 -1.48 7.61
N LYS A 42 -10.33 -1.43 8.38
CA LYS A 42 -11.31 -2.52 8.45
C LYS A 42 -12.02 -2.73 7.11
N ASP A 43 -12.42 -1.65 6.46
CA ASP A 43 -13.15 -1.72 5.20
C ASP A 43 -12.22 -2.09 4.04
N VAL A 44 -10.98 -1.59 4.04
CA VAL A 44 -9.95 -1.99 3.07
C VAL A 44 -9.63 -3.47 3.20
N ALA A 45 -9.47 -3.98 4.43
CA ALA A 45 -9.23 -5.40 4.68
C ALA A 45 -10.39 -6.26 4.16
N HIS A 46 -11.63 -5.89 4.48
CA HIS A 46 -12.80 -6.63 4.02
C HIS A 46 -12.93 -6.60 2.48
N ALA A 47 -12.79 -5.43 1.87
CA ALA A 47 -12.94 -5.26 0.42
C ALA A 47 -11.88 -6.01 -0.40
N GLY A 48 -10.64 -6.10 0.09
CA GLY A 48 -9.59 -6.85 -0.59
C GLY A 48 -9.40 -8.29 -0.10
N GLY A 49 -10.32 -8.79 0.73
CA GLY A 49 -10.42 -10.20 1.12
C GLY A 49 -9.39 -10.63 2.16
N TRP A 50 -8.89 -9.74 3.01
CA TRP A 50 -8.08 -10.11 4.17
C TRP A 50 -8.97 -10.47 5.36
N SER A 51 -8.71 -11.62 5.95
CA SER A 51 -9.32 -12.04 7.21
C SER A 51 -8.75 -11.29 8.41
N ASP A 52 -7.52 -10.78 8.29
CA ASP A 52 -6.81 -10.11 9.37
C ASP A 52 -6.14 -8.80 8.87
N THR A 53 -6.44 -7.72 9.60
CA THR A 53 -5.87 -6.40 9.37
C THR A 53 -4.37 -6.35 9.63
N SER A 54 -3.82 -7.18 10.52
CA SER A 54 -2.37 -7.19 10.79
C SER A 54 -1.58 -7.62 9.56
N THR A 55 -2.10 -8.61 8.82
CA THR A 55 -1.52 -9.07 7.55
C THR A 55 -1.60 -7.99 6.47
N LEU A 56 -2.74 -7.27 6.38
CA LEU A 56 -2.89 -6.14 5.46
C LEU A 56 -1.81 -5.07 5.74
N ILE A 57 -1.66 -4.66 7.00
CA ILE A 57 -0.73 -3.58 7.38
C ILE A 57 0.73 -4.01 7.21
N SER A 58 1.10 -5.19 7.71
CA SER A 58 2.51 -5.61 7.78
C SER A 58 3.06 -6.15 6.45
N CYS A 59 2.23 -6.79 5.63
CA CYS A 59 2.69 -7.45 4.40
C CYS A 59 2.29 -6.71 3.12
N TYR A 60 1.18 -5.97 3.12
CA TYR A 60 0.58 -5.46 1.89
C TYR A 60 0.64 -3.94 1.75
N GLN A 61 0.26 -3.19 2.77
CA GLN A 61 0.42 -1.74 2.78
C GLN A 61 1.91 -1.39 2.90
N GLN A 62 2.41 -0.61 1.96
CA GLN A 62 3.79 -0.14 1.94
C GLN A 62 3.83 1.34 2.36
N ALA A 63 4.95 1.76 2.93
CA ALA A 63 5.28 3.17 2.98
C ALA A 63 5.50 3.68 1.54
N ASP A 64 5.06 4.89 1.25
CA ASP A 64 5.35 5.56 -0.03
C ASP A 64 5.74 7.01 0.25
N ASN A 65 6.46 7.61 -0.69
CA ASN A 65 7.06 8.92 -0.50
C ASN A 65 6.02 10.03 -0.33
N GLU A 66 4.86 9.93 -0.98
CA GLU A 66 3.81 10.94 -0.96
C GLU A 66 3.19 11.04 0.43
N THR A 67 2.69 9.92 0.95
CA THR A 67 2.11 9.85 2.29
C THR A 67 3.15 10.01 3.39
N LEU A 68 4.40 9.58 3.16
CA LEU A 68 5.49 9.84 4.10
C LEU A 68 5.78 11.34 4.19
N LEU A 69 5.79 12.05 3.06
CA LEU A 69 5.92 13.51 3.05
C LEU A 69 4.75 14.18 3.78
N GLU A 70 3.52 13.70 3.58
CA GLU A 70 2.34 14.20 4.29
C GLU A 70 2.50 14.03 5.81
N VAL A 71 2.92 12.84 6.27
CA VAL A 71 3.19 12.57 7.69
C VAL A 71 4.25 13.53 8.24
N MET A 72 5.36 13.73 7.51
CA MET A 72 6.46 14.58 7.94
C MET A 72 6.11 16.08 7.91
N SER A 73 5.23 16.48 7.00
CA SER A 73 4.81 17.87 6.82
C SER A 73 3.57 18.22 7.64
N HIS A 74 2.98 17.24 8.34
CA HIS A 74 1.74 17.44 9.07
C HIS A 74 1.93 18.49 10.19
N PRO A 75 1.23 19.64 10.14
CA PRO A 75 1.41 20.71 11.11
C PRO A 75 0.95 20.23 12.48
N LYS A 76 1.91 19.98 13.38
CA LYS A 76 1.62 19.68 14.77
C LYS A 76 1.19 20.98 15.44
N LYS A 77 -0.09 21.11 15.83
CA LYS A 77 -0.53 22.18 16.75
C LYS A 77 0.29 22.04 18.04
N ILE A 78 1.27 22.90 18.23
CA ILE A 78 1.91 23.10 19.53
C ILE A 78 0.84 23.70 20.42
N THR A 79 0.32 22.93 21.37
CA THR A 79 -0.59 23.48 22.37
C THR A 79 0.21 24.44 23.25
N GLU A 80 -0.34 25.64 23.50
CA GLU A 80 0.29 26.79 24.19
C GLU A 80 0.97 26.46 25.53
N ARG A 81 0.70 25.29 26.12
CA ARG A 81 1.33 24.81 27.35
C ARG A 81 2.85 24.62 27.24
N ALA A 82 3.40 24.52 26.03
CA ALA A 82 4.85 24.39 25.80
C ALA A 82 5.57 25.74 25.59
N GLN A 83 4.86 26.86 25.45
CA GLN A 83 5.46 28.18 25.19
C GLN A 83 5.75 29.01 26.45
N ASN A 84 5.19 28.62 27.60
CA ASN A 84 5.27 29.38 28.86
C ASN A 84 6.05 28.63 29.97
N GLY A 85 6.95 27.72 29.61
CA GLY A 85 7.79 26.96 30.53
C GLY A 85 9.26 27.37 30.46
#